data_AF-A0A951PLB2-F1
#
_entry.id   AF-A0A951PLB2-F1
#
_cell.length_a   1.000
_cell.length_b   1.000
_cell.length_c   1.000
_cell.angle_alpha   90.00
_cell.angle_beta   90.00
_cell.angle_gamma   90.00
#
_symmetry.space_group_name_H-M   'P 1'
#
loop_
_entity.id
_entity.type
_entity.pdbx_description
1 polymer ?
#
loop_
_entity_poly.entity_id
_entity_poly.type
_entity_poly.pdbx_seq_one_letter_code
_entity_poly.pdbx_strand_id
1 'polypeptide(L)'
;MGGIFVSFILPQAIALINKPGPVSQEALERVFLMSCLCAAMCWFGYQLPPSRNLIKKLDLAIDTKKLFQGGIVFVLIGYVSYFLIMRQPEAARENTQWTGIITIYAFFSTLIYPGLTILLSSTLRHPTISKLILTAFAAALPLHTIILYGRREPTATFILTIGLSLYFIRKLVPPRWLVISFVVIALFAIPLTGTYRAIAKTGDWSQLQEIQPLETLENFVKNQEILELKNAALLMDAAVRTNQYGYGIEYWNSLIFRFVPAQLVGANFKKLLQIELANYDLETLYRYKMTTGITITGIGDAFTQFDYMGCLFFFCLAWFFKTLWFSANYKNSITSQIFYVSLFSPSMLSVTHGTVGFIPDFVFNLIFLSLVIIYASRKPMYKGLNVSVDNMLEKQIKY
;
A
#
# COMPACT_ATOMS: atom_id res chain seq x y z
N MET A 1 -6.36 7.72 -5.53
CA MET A 1 -7.32 6.81 -6.18
C MET A 1 -7.59 7.15 -7.64
N GLY A 2 -8.28 8.25 -7.99
CA GLY A 2 -8.59 8.57 -9.40
C GLY A 2 -7.37 8.53 -10.35
N GLY A 3 -6.22 9.05 -9.89
CA GLY A 3 -4.96 8.96 -10.64
C GLY A 3 -4.52 7.52 -10.99
N ILE A 4 -4.73 6.53 -10.11
CA ILE A 4 -4.38 5.12 -10.40
C ILE A 4 -5.35 4.53 -11.42
N PHE A 5 -6.65 4.78 -11.29
CA PHE A 5 -7.61 4.27 -12.26
C PHE A 5 -7.26 4.77 -13.68
N VAL A 6 -6.83 6.03 -13.79
CA VAL A 6 -6.37 6.59 -15.08
C VAL A 6 -4.98 6.10 -15.48
N SER A 7 -4.00 6.02 -14.57
CA SER A 7 -2.61 5.71 -14.95
C SER A 7 -2.32 4.22 -15.07
N PHE A 8 -3.11 3.36 -14.42
CA PHE A 8 -2.85 1.93 -14.31
C PHE A 8 -3.98 1.07 -14.91
N ILE A 9 -5.24 1.37 -14.60
CA ILE A 9 -6.38 0.56 -15.09
C ILE A 9 -6.69 0.90 -16.54
N LEU A 10 -6.76 2.18 -16.91
CA LEU A 10 -7.14 2.59 -18.26
C LEU A 10 -6.20 2.07 -19.38
N PRO A 11 -4.85 2.15 -19.27
CA PRO A 11 -3.97 1.58 -20.29
C PRO A 11 -4.14 0.06 -20.43
N GLN A 12 -4.34 -0.63 -19.30
CA GLN A 12 -4.58 -2.09 -19.31
C GLN A 12 -5.95 -2.44 -19.88
N ALA A 13 -6.97 -1.61 -19.69
CA ALA A 13 -8.28 -1.80 -20.27
C ALA A 13 -8.23 -1.69 -21.81
N ILE A 14 -7.54 -0.67 -22.33
CA ILE A 14 -7.32 -0.50 -23.78
C ILE A 14 -6.58 -1.70 -24.36
N ALA A 15 -5.51 -2.13 -23.68
CA ALA A 15 -4.74 -3.30 -24.08
C ALA A 15 -5.57 -4.58 -24.10
N LEU A 16 -6.42 -4.78 -23.08
CA LEU A 16 -7.28 -5.95 -22.95
C LEU A 16 -8.36 -5.99 -24.05
N ILE A 17 -8.90 -4.83 -24.45
CA ILE A 17 -9.84 -4.74 -25.59
C ILE A 17 -9.15 -5.13 -26.90
N ASN A 18 -7.92 -4.64 -27.12
CA ASN A 18 -7.20 -4.89 -28.36
C ASN A 18 -6.65 -6.32 -28.46
N LYS A 19 -6.31 -6.93 -27.32
CA LYS A 19 -5.75 -8.29 -27.23
C LYS A 19 -6.39 -9.06 -26.05
N PRO A 20 -7.65 -9.51 -26.19
CA PRO A 20 -8.37 -10.17 -25.10
C PRO A 20 -7.80 -11.55 -24.74
N GLY A 21 -7.16 -12.24 -25.70
CA GLY A 21 -6.61 -13.57 -25.48
C GLY A 21 -7.72 -14.56 -25.09
N PRO A 22 -7.60 -15.30 -23.97
CA PRO A 22 -8.61 -16.28 -23.53
C PRO A 22 -9.82 -15.64 -22.83
N VAL A 23 -9.86 -14.33 -22.66
CA VAL A 23 -10.96 -13.63 -21.96
C VAL A 23 -12.20 -13.59 -22.84
N SER A 24 -13.31 -14.11 -22.32
CA SER A 24 -14.62 -14.05 -22.98
C SER A 24 -15.18 -12.61 -23.00
N GLN A 25 -16.09 -12.33 -23.92
CA GLN A 25 -16.75 -11.02 -24.00
C GLN A 25 -17.49 -10.67 -22.69
N GLU A 26 -18.17 -11.65 -22.08
CA GLU A 26 -18.86 -11.45 -20.79
C GLU A 26 -17.87 -11.13 -19.66
N ALA A 27 -16.72 -11.80 -19.62
CA ALA A 27 -15.68 -11.52 -18.63
C ALA A 27 -15.08 -10.11 -18.80
N LEU A 28 -14.93 -9.67 -20.05
CA LEU A 28 -14.49 -8.32 -20.40
C LEU A 28 -15.48 -7.25 -19.91
N GLU A 29 -16.76 -7.43 -20.20
CA GLU A 29 -17.83 -6.53 -19.75
C GLU A 29 -17.91 -6.47 -18.23
N ARG A 30 -17.78 -7.63 -17.56
CA ARG A 30 -17.80 -7.74 -16.11
C ARG A 30 -16.64 -6.99 -15.45
N VAL A 31 -15.41 -7.15 -15.93
CA VAL A 31 -14.24 -6.46 -15.35
C VAL A 31 -14.32 -4.96 -15.55
N PHE A 32 -14.84 -4.48 -16.69
CA PHE A 32 -15.02 -3.05 -16.94
C PHE A 32 -16.16 -2.45 -16.12
N LEU A 33 -17.29 -3.14 -16.01
CA LEU A 33 -18.38 -2.73 -15.14
C LEU A 33 -17.89 -2.62 -13.70
N MET A 34 -17.20 -3.63 -13.18
CA MET A 34 -16.64 -3.61 -11.83
C MET A 34 -15.60 -2.49 -11.66
N SER A 35 -14.76 -2.23 -12.66
CA SER A 35 -13.81 -1.12 -12.64
C SER A 35 -14.52 0.24 -12.50
N CYS A 36 -15.58 0.44 -13.28
CA CYS A 36 -16.42 1.65 -13.23
C CYS A 36 -17.12 1.79 -11.88
N LEU A 37 -17.66 0.70 -11.34
CA LEU A 37 -18.30 0.67 -10.01
C LEU A 37 -17.31 1.01 -8.90
N CYS A 38 -16.09 0.44 -8.93
CA CYS A 38 -15.05 0.74 -7.94
C CYS A 38 -14.61 2.22 -7.99
N ALA A 39 -14.48 2.79 -9.19
CA ALA A 39 -14.17 4.20 -9.38
C ALA A 39 -15.33 5.12 -8.91
N ALA A 40 -16.57 4.76 -9.24
CA ALA A 40 -17.76 5.48 -8.78
C ALA A 40 -17.91 5.42 -7.25
N MET A 41 -17.64 4.27 -6.64
CA MET A 41 -17.66 4.10 -5.18
C MET A 41 -16.57 4.91 -4.48
N CYS A 42 -15.37 5.02 -5.07
CA CYS A 42 -14.36 5.97 -4.59
C CYS A 42 -14.90 7.40 -4.57
N TRP A 43 -15.58 7.81 -5.64
CA TRP A 43 -16.18 9.14 -5.73
C TRP A 43 -17.28 9.34 -4.68
N PHE A 44 -18.26 8.44 -4.61
CA PHE A 44 -19.37 8.52 -3.65
C PHE A 44 -18.89 8.50 -2.19
N GLY A 45 -17.94 7.63 -1.85
CA GLY A 45 -17.34 7.58 -0.52
C GLY A 45 -16.65 8.91 -0.16
N TYR A 46 -16.01 9.54 -1.14
CA TYR A 46 -15.41 10.87 -0.95
C TYR A 46 -16.44 12.01 -0.90
N GLN A 47 -17.67 11.83 -1.35
CA GLN A 47 -18.72 12.85 -1.21
C GLN A 47 -19.37 12.85 0.18
N LEU A 48 -19.40 11.70 0.88
CA LEU A 48 -19.96 11.63 2.24
C LEU A 48 -19.30 12.60 3.22
N PRO A 49 -20.05 13.18 4.17
CA PRO A 49 -19.46 14.03 5.21
C PRO A 49 -18.44 13.24 6.04
N PRO A 50 -17.32 13.87 6.42
CA PRO A 50 -16.30 13.20 7.21
C PRO A 50 -16.83 12.86 8.60
N SER A 51 -16.39 11.72 9.16
CA SER A 51 -16.88 11.27 10.47
C SER A 51 -16.43 12.19 11.60
N ARG A 52 -17.36 12.92 12.20
CA ARG A 52 -17.10 13.79 13.36
C ARG A 52 -16.50 13.02 14.54
N ASN A 53 -16.99 11.80 14.78
CA ASN A 53 -16.51 10.95 15.87
C ASN A 53 -15.06 10.51 15.67
N LEU A 54 -14.71 10.12 14.44
CA LEU A 54 -13.33 9.73 14.13
C LEU A 54 -12.39 10.93 14.19
N ILE A 55 -12.80 12.10 13.68
CA ILE A 55 -12.01 13.34 13.78
C ILE A 55 -11.71 13.65 15.25
N LYS A 56 -12.71 13.61 16.13
CA LYS A 56 -12.52 13.88 17.57
C LYS A 56 -11.55 12.89 18.22
N LYS A 57 -11.60 11.61 17.84
CA LYS A 57 -10.68 10.58 18.35
C LYS A 57 -9.24 10.76 17.85
N LEU A 58 -9.06 11.30 16.65
CA LEU A 58 -7.74 11.53 16.05
C LEU A 58 -7.14 12.88 16.44
N ASP A 59 -7.95 13.84 16.87
CA ASP A 59 -7.50 15.18 17.29
C ASP A 59 -6.96 15.18 18.73
N LEU A 60 -5.88 14.42 18.93
CA LEU A 60 -5.21 14.27 20.22
C LEU A 60 -4.07 15.29 20.36
N ALA A 61 -3.93 15.84 21.56
CA ALA A 61 -2.77 16.66 21.89
C ALA A 61 -1.52 15.77 22.05
N ILE A 62 -0.57 15.88 21.12
CA ILE A 62 0.62 15.03 21.09
C ILE A 62 1.86 15.77 21.60
N ASP A 63 2.62 15.11 22.47
CA ASP A 63 3.97 15.50 22.82
C ASP A 63 4.95 15.09 21.70
N THR A 64 5.49 16.08 21.00
CA THR A 64 6.39 15.85 19.86
C THR A 64 7.71 15.19 20.24
N LYS A 65 8.19 15.33 21.49
CA LYS A 65 9.41 14.66 21.96
C LYS A 65 9.16 13.17 22.18
N LYS A 66 8.05 12.83 22.85
CA LYS A 66 7.67 11.42 23.07
C LYS A 66 7.35 10.70 21.76
N LEU A 67 6.66 11.39 20.86
CA LEU A 67 6.38 10.88 19.52
C LEU A 67 7.70 10.58 18.77
N PHE A 68 8.65 11.51 18.81
CA PHE A 68 9.98 11.33 18.21
C PHE A 68 10.74 10.14 18.80
N GLN A 69 10.71 9.96 20.12
CA GLN A 69 11.28 8.77 20.78
C GLN A 69 10.64 7.47 20.29
N GLY A 70 9.32 7.43 20.15
CA GLY A 70 8.61 6.27 19.58
C GLY A 70 9.05 5.97 18.15
N GLY A 71 9.27 7.00 17.33
CA GLY A 71 9.85 6.86 16.00
C GLY A 71 11.25 6.23 16.02
N ILE A 72 12.12 6.64 16.95
CA ILE A 72 13.45 6.04 17.12
C ILE A 72 13.32 4.55 17.46
N VAL A 73 12.45 4.20 18.40
CA VAL A 73 12.24 2.80 18.82
C VAL A 73 11.80 1.94 17.62
N PHE A 74 10.89 2.44 16.78
CA PHE A 74 10.46 1.73 15.57
C PHE A 74 11.59 1.50 14.58
N VAL A 75 12.41 2.52 14.34
CA VAL A 75 13.58 2.41 13.46
C VAL A 75 14.58 1.41 14.02
N LEU A 76 14.87 1.45 15.33
CA LEU A 76 15.78 0.49 15.97
C LEU A 76 15.28 -0.95 15.85
N ILE A 77 14.00 -1.22 16.15
CA ILE A 77 13.40 -2.55 15.98
C ILE A 77 13.49 -2.99 14.51
N GLY A 78 13.20 -2.08 13.58
CA GLY A 78 13.29 -2.35 12.15
C GLY A 78 14.71 -2.76 11.71
N TYR A 79 15.72 -2.02 12.19
CA TYR A 79 17.14 -2.28 11.93
C TYR A 79 17.62 -3.59 12.54
N VAL A 80 17.32 -3.84 13.81
CA VAL A 80 17.69 -5.09 14.48
C VAL A 80 17.07 -6.27 13.74
N SER A 81 15.80 -6.17 13.37
CA SER A 81 15.11 -7.24 12.64
C SER A 81 15.72 -7.45 11.26
N TYR A 82 16.03 -6.39 10.52
CA TYR A 82 16.72 -6.49 9.23
C TYR A 82 18.10 -7.15 9.35
N PHE A 83 18.88 -6.76 10.36
CA PHE A 83 20.17 -7.38 10.66
C PHE A 83 20.05 -8.87 10.97
N LEU A 84 19.02 -9.27 11.72
CA LEU A 84 18.73 -10.67 12.01
C LEU A 84 18.34 -11.48 10.76
N ILE A 85 17.68 -10.85 9.76
CA ILE A 85 17.44 -11.48 8.44
C ILE A 85 18.76 -11.71 7.73
N MET A 86 19.66 -10.73 7.72
CA MET A 86 20.95 -10.83 7.02
C MET A 86 21.89 -11.90 7.61
N ARG A 87 21.67 -12.29 8.87
CA ARG A 87 22.40 -13.40 9.51
C ARG A 87 21.88 -14.80 9.14
N GLN A 88 20.76 -14.91 8.43
CA GLN A 88 20.22 -16.20 8.04
C GLN A 88 20.95 -16.78 6.82
N PRO A 89 20.95 -18.12 6.64
CA PRO A 89 21.57 -18.77 5.49
C PRO A 89 21.10 -18.19 4.15
N GLU A 90 22.01 -18.07 3.17
CA GLU A 90 21.70 -17.50 1.85
C GLU A 90 20.54 -18.20 1.15
N ALA A 91 20.51 -19.54 1.21
CA ALA A 91 19.40 -20.33 0.68
C ALA A 91 18.02 -19.94 1.25
N ALA A 92 17.96 -19.48 2.50
CA ALA A 92 16.73 -19.01 3.12
C ALA A 92 16.39 -17.55 2.76
N ARG A 93 17.40 -16.73 2.45
CA ARG A 93 17.25 -15.32 2.04
C ARG A 93 16.84 -15.18 0.57
N GLU A 94 17.33 -16.05 -0.30
CA GLU A 94 17.08 -16.01 -1.75
C GLU A 94 15.69 -16.54 -2.16
N ASN A 95 15.04 -17.30 -1.28
CA ASN A 95 13.68 -17.76 -1.50
C ASN A 95 12.72 -16.58 -1.70
N THR A 96 11.91 -16.64 -2.76
CA THR A 96 10.86 -15.65 -3.06
C THR A 96 9.73 -15.67 -2.03
N GLN A 97 9.52 -16.80 -1.36
CA GLN A 97 8.60 -16.95 -0.24
C GLN A 97 9.38 -17.33 1.01
N TRP A 98 9.47 -16.39 1.95
CA TRP A 98 10.14 -16.64 3.22
C TRP A 98 9.26 -17.48 4.14
N THR A 99 9.88 -18.44 4.83
CA THR A 99 9.27 -19.28 5.85
C THR A 99 10.13 -19.27 7.11
N GLY A 100 9.62 -19.83 8.21
CA GLY A 100 10.39 -19.88 9.46
C GLY A 100 10.59 -18.51 10.10
N ILE A 101 11.63 -18.37 10.92
CA ILE A 101 11.85 -17.18 11.76
C ILE A 101 12.05 -15.89 10.95
N ILE A 102 12.46 -16.01 9.69
CA ILE A 102 12.60 -14.86 8.77
C ILE A 102 11.30 -14.09 8.64
N THR A 103 10.13 -14.76 8.67
CA THR A 103 8.84 -14.07 8.54
C THR A 103 8.56 -13.14 9.72
N ILE A 104 9.02 -13.52 10.93
CA ILE A 104 8.88 -12.70 12.14
C ILE A 104 9.79 -11.47 12.04
N TYR A 105 11.05 -11.66 11.64
CA TYR A 105 11.96 -10.54 11.44
C TYR A 105 11.50 -9.63 10.31
N ALA A 106 10.97 -10.18 9.22
CA ALA A 106 10.40 -9.40 8.13
C ALA A 106 9.21 -8.57 8.61
N PHE A 107 8.32 -9.14 9.42
CA PHE A 107 7.20 -8.43 10.03
C PHE A 107 7.66 -7.23 10.87
N PHE A 108 8.67 -7.39 11.73
CA PHE A 108 9.17 -6.27 12.53
C PHE A 108 10.02 -5.29 11.73
N SER A 109 10.68 -5.74 10.65
CA SER A 109 11.45 -4.87 9.77
C SER A 109 10.59 -3.79 9.11
N THR A 110 9.30 -4.06 8.87
CA THR A 110 8.38 -3.06 8.27
C THR A 110 8.09 -1.87 9.17
N LEU A 111 8.40 -1.93 10.48
CA LEU A 111 8.32 -0.78 11.39
C LEU A 111 9.23 0.39 10.96
N ILE A 112 10.19 0.12 10.08
CA ILE A 112 11.03 1.17 9.48
C ILE A 112 10.21 2.25 8.76
N TYR A 113 9.10 1.89 8.11
CA TYR A 113 8.26 2.83 7.36
C TYR A 113 7.48 3.80 8.26
N PRO A 114 6.67 3.35 9.25
CA PRO A 114 6.03 4.26 10.19
C PRO A 114 7.07 5.01 11.04
N GLY A 115 8.19 4.38 11.39
CA GLY A 115 9.31 5.04 12.07
C GLY A 115 9.87 6.21 11.25
N LEU A 116 10.14 5.99 9.96
CA LEU A 116 10.57 7.02 9.03
C LEU A 116 9.53 8.15 8.92
N THR A 117 8.24 7.83 8.79
CA THR A 117 7.17 8.83 8.76
C THR A 117 7.21 9.75 9.98
N ILE A 118 7.36 9.18 11.18
CA ILE A 118 7.41 9.94 12.44
C ILE A 118 8.66 10.83 12.50
N LEU A 119 9.84 10.25 12.24
CA LEU A 119 11.11 10.98 12.33
C LEU A 119 11.18 12.10 11.29
N LEU A 120 10.81 11.82 10.04
CA LEU A 120 10.75 12.81 8.98
C LEU A 120 9.79 13.94 9.35
N SER A 121 8.60 13.62 9.85
CA SER A 121 7.63 14.62 10.29
C SER A 121 8.17 15.51 11.42
N SER A 122 8.89 14.92 12.39
CA SER A 122 9.52 15.68 13.48
C SER A 122 10.67 16.58 12.98
N THR A 123 11.46 16.10 12.02
CA THR A 123 12.57 16.83 11.40
C THR A 123 12.06 18.02 10.59
N LEU A 124 11.00 17.83 9.80
CA LEU A 124 10.45 18.91 8.96
C LEU A 124 9.82 20.04 9.78
N ARG A 125 9.24 19.73 10.95
CA ARG A 125 8.64 20.72 11.87
C ARG A 125 9.69 21.55 12.59
N HIS A 126 10.71 20.90 13.16
CA HIS A 126 11.79 21.57 13.89
C HIS A 126 13.11 20.90 13.53
N PRO A 127 13.79 21.35 12.46
CA PRO A 127 15.02 20.74 12.00
C PRO A 127 16.13 20.97 13.02
N THR A 128 16.78 19.88 13.41
CA THR A 128 17.99 19.89 14.23
C THR A 128 18.93 18.85 13.64
N ILE A 129 20.24 19.02 13.82
CA ILE A 129 21.24 18.12 13.24
C ILE A 129 21.00 16.67 13.70
N SER A 130 20.68 16.45 14.97
CA SER A 130 20.37 15.12 15.51
C SER A 130 19.17 14.47 14.82
N LYS A 131 18.07 15.22 14.62
CA LYS A 131 16.89 14.72 13.91
C LYS A 131 17.16 14.42 12.44
N LEU A 132 17.98 15.25 11.79
CA LEU A 132 18.39 15.06 10.41
C LEU A 132 19.21 13.78 10.26
N ILE A 133 20.20 13.57 11.13
CA ILE A 133 21.01 12.34 11.16
C ILE A 133 20.11 11.12 11.40
N LEU A 134 19.20 11.17 12.37
CA LEU A 134 18.30 10.05 12.67
C LEU A 134 17.31 9.76 11.54
N THR A 135 16.84 10.78 10.84
CA THR A 135 15.97 10.60 9.66
C THR A 135 16.76 10.03 8.48
N ALA A 136 18.00 10.49 8.26
CA ALA A 136 18.89 9.93 7.24
C ALA A 136 19.21 8.47 7.55
N PHE A 137 19.47 8.14 8.82
CA PHE A 137 19.64 6.77 9.28
C PHE A 137 18.37 5.94 8.99
N ALA A 138 17.19 6.41 9.38
CA ALA A 138 15.94 5.72 9.08
C ALA A 138 15.68 5.51 7.58
N ALA A 139 16.12 6.45 6.74
CA ALA A 139 15.98 6.38 5.29
C ALA A 139 16.95 5.39 4.63
N ALA A 140 18.06 5.03 5.27
CA ALA A 140 19.09 4.19 4.65
C ALA A 140 18.61 2.77 4.34
N LEU A 141 17.75 2.15 5.17
CA LEU A 141 17.18 0.82 4.87
C LEU A 141 16.19 0.83 3.69
N PRO A 142 15.19 1.73 3.63
CA PRO A 142 14.37 1.90 2.45
C PRO A 142 15.21 2.17 1.19
N LEU A 143 16.20 3.06 1.27
CA LEU A 143 17.09 3.37 0.14
C LEU A 143 17.91 2.15 -0.31
N HIS A 144 18.47 1.40 0.63
CA HIS A 144 19.16 0.14 0.34
C HIS A 144 18.25 -0.85 -0.38
N THR A 145 16.99 -0.95 0.05
CA THR A 145 15.98 -1.82 -0.58
C THR A 145 15.64 -1.36 -2.00
N ILE A 146 15.54 -0.06 -2.20
CA ILE A 146 15.24 0.57 -3.50
C ILE A 146 16.39 0.34 -4.48
N ILE A 147 17.62 0.63 -4.06
CA ILE A 147 18.80 0.59 -4.92
C ILE A 147 19.18 -0.86 -5.24
N LEU A 148 19.38 -1.72 -4.25
CA LEU A 148 19.93 -3.06 -4.50
C LEU A 148 18.90 -4.06 -5.00
N TYR A 149 17.66 -4.00 -4.52
CA TYR A 149 16.63 -4.98 -4.88
C TYR A 149 15.66 -4.48 -5.96
N GLY A 150 15.77 -3.21 -6.37
CA GLY A 150 14.96 -2.64 -7.45
C GLY A 150 13.45 -2.73 -7.21
N ARG A 151 13.00 -2.67 -5.94
CA ARG A 151 11.59 -2.90 -5.60
C ARG A 151 10.75 -1.63 -5.79
N ARG A 152 9.79 -1.68 -6.72
CA ARG A 152 8.90 -0.55 -7.09
C ARG A 152 8.04 -0.05 -5.93
N GLU A 153 7.50 -0.95 -5.12
CA GLU A 153 6.63 -0.63 -3.98
C GLU A 153 7.37 0.19 -2.88
N PRO A 154 8.52 -0.27 -2.35
CA PRO A 154 9.36 0.53 -1.46
C PRO A 154 9.73 1.91 -2.02
N THR A 155 10.03 2.00 -3.31
CA THR A 155 10.33 3.28 -3.97
C THR A 155 9.14 4.24 -3.90
N ALA A 156 7.96 3.77 -4.32
CA ALA A 156 6.74 4.56 -4.27
C ALA A 156 6.41 4.97 -2.83
N THR A 157 6.48 4.04 -1.88
CA THR A 157 6.23 4.30 -0.45
C THR A 157 7.16 5.35 0.11
N PHE A 158 8.46 5.27 -0.20
CA PHE A 158 9.47 6.23 0.26
C PHE A 158 9.22 7.64 -0.31
N ILE A 159 9.02 7.74 -1.62
CA ILE A 159 8.76 9.02 -2.30
C ILE A 159 7.46 9.66 -1.82
N LEU A 160 6.39 8.86 -1.68
CA LEU A 160 5.10 9.34 -1.17
C LEU A 160 5.20 9.75 0.30
N THR A 161 5.97 9.04 1.11
CA THR A 161 6.23 9.43 2.51
C THR A 161 6.88 10.81 2.57
N ILE A 162 7.88 11.07 1.73
CA ILE A 162 8.55 12.37 1.66
C ILE A 162 7.59 13.45 1.15
N GLY A 163 6.95 13.22 0.00
CA GLY A 163 6.07 14.19 -0.65
C GLY A 163 4.89 14.60 0.23
N LEU A 164 4.20 13.63 0.85
CA LEU A 164 3.07 13.91 1.73
C LEU A 164 3.49 14.57 3.04
N SER A 165 4.64 14.18 3.61
CA SER A 165 5.16 14.84 4.82
C SER A 165 5.52 16.31 4.56
N LEU A 166 6.16 16.60 3.41
CA LEU A 166 6.44 17.97 2.97
C LEU A 166 5.16 18.76 2.73
N TYR A 167 4.16 18.15 2.08
CA TYR A 167 2.86 18.78 1.88
C TYR A 167 2.18 19.11 3.21
N PHE A 168 2.03 18.16 4.13
CA PHE A 168 1.27 18.43 5.35
C PHE A 168 1.93 19.47 6.26
N ILE A 169 3.27 19.44 6.36
CA ILE A 169 4.03 20.25 7.33
C ILE A 169 4.45 21.60 6.73
N ARG A 170 4.94 21.60 5.49
CA ARG A 170 5.46 22.82 4.83
C ARG A 170 4.49 23.40 3.81
N LYS A 171 3.35 22.75 3.54
CA LYS A 171 2.38 23.13 2.50
C LYS A 171 3.01 23.28 1.11
N LEU A 172 4.09 22.54 0.88
CA LEU A 172 4.76 22.50 -0.42
C LEU A 172 3.96 21.59 -1.36
N VAL A 173 3.46 22.20 -2.42
CA VAL A 173 2.83 21.48 -3.53
C VAL A 173 3.90 21.30 -4.61
N PRO A 174 4.15 20.08 -5.09
CA PRO A 174 5.11 19.88 -6.16
C PRO A 174 4.66 20.67 -7.40
N PRO A 175 5.56 21.40 -8.08
CA PRO A 175 5.20 22.12 -9.28
C PRO A 175 4.78 21.12 -10.37
N ARG A 176 3.82 21.51 -11.22
CA ARG A 176 3.20 20.61 -12.22
C ARG A 176 4.22 19.94 -13.14
N TRP A 177 5.29 20.66 -13.51
CA TRP A 177 6.36 20.13 -14.35
C TRP A 177 7.09 18.95 -13.70
N LEU A 178 7.27 18.96 -12.37
CA LEU A 178 7.92 17.88 -11.63
C LEU A 178 7.04 16.64 -11.65
N VAL A 179 5.72 16.80 -11.49
CA VAL A 179 4.75 15.70 -11.61
C VAL A 179 4.80 15.08 -13.01
N ILE A 180 4.79 15.91 -14.06
CA ILE A 180 4.88 15.43 -15.45
C ILE A 180 6.21 14.70 -15.68
N SER A 181 7.33 15.30 -15.24
CA SER A 181 8.66 14.68 -15.35
C SER A 181 8.71 13.34 -14.63
N PHE A 182 8.09 13.24 -13.45
CA PHE A 182 8.02 12.01 -12.68
C PHE A 182 7.20 10.92 -13.39
N VAL A 183 6.08 11.28 -14.03
CA VAL A 183 5.28 10.36 -14.84
C VAL A 183 6.07 9.84 -16.03
N VAL A 184 6.79 10.73 -16.74
CA VAL A 184 7.65 10.34 -17.87
C VAL A 184 8.78 9.43 -17.40
N ILE A 185 9.49 9.79 -16.32
CA ILE A 185 10.56 8.96 -15.76
C ILE A 185 10.02 7.60 -15.31
N ALA A 186 8.87 7.55 -14.65
CA ALA A 186 8.25 6.29 -14.21
C ALA A 186 7.89 5.39 -15.40
N LEU A 187 7.44 5.95 -16.53
CA LEU A 187 7.13 5.20 -17.74
C LEU A 187 8.35 4.43 -18.27
N PHE A 188 9.55 5.02 -18.20
CA PHE A 188 10.80 4.35 -18.60
C PHE A 188 11.38 3.47 -17.49
N ALA A 189 11.35 3.93 -16.24
CA ALA A 189 11.98 3.23 -15.11
C ALA A 189 11.27 1.92 -14.74
N ILE A 190 9.94 1.86 -14.87
CA ILE A 190 9.15 0.68 -14.52
C ILE A 190 9.56 -0.53 -15.38
N PRO A 191 9.53 -0.49 -16.73
CA PRO A 191 10.01 -1.62 -17.55
C PRO A 191 11.45 -2.03 -17.21
N LEU A 192 12.34 -1.04 -17.03
CA LEU A 192 13.77 -1.27 -16.77
C LEU A 192 14.07 -1.97 -15.44
N THR A 193 13.23 -1.80 -14.42
CA THR A 193 13.46 -2.46 -13.10
C THR A 193 13.46 -3.99 -13.18
N GLY A 194 12.75 -4.60 -14.14
CA GLY A 194 12.78 -6.05 -14.34
C GLY A 194 14.16 -6.52 -14.82
N THR A 195 14.67 -5.87 -15.86
CA THR A 195 16.00 -6.11 -16.42
C THR A 195 17.11 -5.79 -15.42
N TYR A 196 17.00 -4.66 -14.72
CA TYR A 196 17.91 -4.27 -13.64
C TYR A 196 18.01 -5.35 -12.57
N ARG A 197 16.87 -5.93 -12.15
CA ARG A 197 16.85 -6.99 -11.13
C ARG A 197 17.50 -8.28 -11.62
N ALA A 198 17.37 -8.60 -12.91
CA ALA A 198 18.05 -9.75 -13.50
C ALA A 198 19.58 -9.55 -13.47
N ILE A 199 20.06 -8.35 -13.83
CA ILE A 199 21.49 -7.99 -13.82
C ILE A 199 22.04 -7.91 -12.39
N ALA A 200 21.29 -7.32 -11.46
CA ALA A 200 21.69 -7.25 -10.05
C ALA A 200 21.84 -8.64 -9.41
N LYS A 201 21.16 -9.67 -9.93
CA LYS A 201 21.34 -11.06 -9.51
C LYS A 201 22.58 -11.72 -10.12
N THR A 202 22.94 -11.37 -11.36
CA THR A 202 24.12 -11.93 -12.02
C THR A 202 25.42 -11.23 -11.60
N GLY A 203 25.31 -10.01 -11.06
CA GLY A 203 26.46 -9.20 -10.61
C GLY A 203 27.26 -8.58 -11.76
N ASP A 204 26.81 -8.77 -13.00
CA ASP A 204 27.49 -8.29 -14.21
C ASP A 204 26.96 -6.91 -14.63
N TRP A 205 27.47 -5.88 -13.97
CA TRP A 205 27.05 -4.49 -14.18
C TRP A 205 27.39 -3.92 -15.56
N SER A 206 28.23 -4.60 -16.35
CA SER A 206 28.54 -4.21 -17.73
C SER A 206 27.31 -4.27 -18.64
N GLN A 207 26.38 -5.20 -18.36
CA GLN A 207 25.12 -5.38 -19.09
C GLN A 207 24.17 -4.19 -18.95
N LEU A 208 24.35 -3.29 -17.96
CA LEU A 208 23.54 -2.07 -17.85
C LEU A 208 23.81 -1.08 -18.99
N GLN A 209 25.01 -1.09 -19.57
CA GLN A 209 25.38 -0.19 -20.66
C GLN A 209 24.78 -0.62 -22.00
N GLU A 210 24.42 -1.90 -22.12
CA GLU A 210 23.83 -2.49 -23.32
C GLU A 210 22.30 -2.38 -23.35
N ILE A 211 21.68 -1.96 -22.24
CA ILE A 211 20.23 -1.80 -22.20
C ILE A 211 19.82 -0.65 -23.10
N GLN A 212 19.05 -0.95 -24.15
CA GLN A 212 18.34 0.04 -24.95
C GLN A 212 16.98 0.33 -24.33
N PRO A 213 16.78 1.51 -23.68
CA PRO A 213 15.54 1.80 -22.95
C PRO A 213 14.32 1.90 -23.88
N LEU A 214 14.53 2.35 -25.11
CA LEU A 214 13.49 2.54 -26.11
C LEU A 214 12.94 1.20 -26.60
N GLU A 215 13.82 0.25 -26.93
CA GLU A 215 13.43 -1.11 -27.34
C GLU A 215 12.77 -1.88 -26.18
N THR A 216 13.25 -1.70 -24.95
CA THR A 216 12.63 -2.30 -23.75
C THR A 216 11.21 -1.79 -23.55
N LEU A 217 10.98 -0.48 -23.74
CA LEU A 217 9.65 0.12 -23.68
C LEU A 217 8.76 -0.36 -24.82
N GLU A 218 9.29 -0.41 -26.05
CA GLU A 218 8.54 -0.87 -27.22
C GLU A 218 8.12 -2.34 -27.07
N ASN A 219 9.03 -3.20 -26.60
CA ASN A 219 8.73 -4.59 -26.28
C ASN A 219 7.73 -4.71 -25.13
N PHE A 220 7.84 -3.87 -24.09
CA PHE A 220 6.86 -3.85 -22.98
C PHE A 220 5.46 -3.43 -23.45
N VAL A 221 5.36 -2.52 -24.42
CA VAL A 221 4.08 -2.06 -24.98
C VAL A 221 3.52 -3.05 -26.01
N LYS A 222 4.37 -3.65 -26.86
CA LYS A 222 3.94 -4.58 -27.92
C LYS A 222 3.66 -6.00 -27.39
N ASN A 223 4.47 -6.49 -26.45
CA ASN A 223 4.42 -7.83 -25.89
C ASN A 223 3.68 -7.87 -24.54
N GLN A 224 2.60 -7.09 -24.38
CA GLN A 224 1.71 -7.13 -23.19
C GLN A 224 0.94 -8.47 -23.06
N GLU A 225 1.65 -9.59 -23.11
CA GLU A 225 1.11 -10.93 -22.92
C GLU A 225 0.63 -11.16 -21.48
N ILE A 226 0.98 -10.28 -20.54
CA ILE A 226 0.58 -10.41 -19.13
C ILE A 226 0.03 -9.08 -18.63
N LEU A 227 -1.29 -8.94 -18.72
CA LEU A 227 -2.06 -7.83 -18.17
C LEU A 227 -2.62 -8.27 -16.81
N GLU A 228 -2.37 -7.53 -15.73
CA GLU A 228 -2.93 -7.83 -14.40
C GLU A 228 -4.46 -7.73 -14.43
N LEU A 229 -4.99 -6.81 -15.23
CA LEU A 229 -6.43 -6.71 -15.48
C LEU A 229 -7.00 -7.93 -16.24
N LYS A 230 -6.20 -8.60 -17.08
CA LYS A 230 -6.59 -9.86 -17.73
C LYS A 230 -6.75 -10.98 -16.70
N ASN A 231 -5.81 -11.09 -15.76
CA ASN A 231 -5.91 -12.06 -14.67
C ASN A 231 -7.17 -11.80 -13.84
N ALA A 232 -7.46 -10.53 -13.54
CA ALA A 232 -8.70 -10.16 -12.87
C ALA A 232 -9.94 -10.61 -13.65
N ALA A 233 -10.00 -10.35 -14.97
CA ALA A 233 -11.13 -10.78 -15.80
C ALA A 233 -11.36 -12.30 -15.79
N LEU A 234 -10.28 -13.09 -15.94
CA LEU A 234 -10.36 -14.55 -15.93
C LEU A 234 -10.78 -15.11 -14.57
N LEU A 235 -10.28 -14.53 -13.47
CA LEU A 235 -10.67 -14.92 -12.12
C LEU A 235 -12.12 -14.56 -11.81
N MET A 236 -12.58 -13.39 -12.24
CA MET A 236 -13.98 -12.99 -12.11
C MET A 236 -14.89 -13.93 -12.91
N ASP A 237 -14.50 -14.33 -14.11
CA ASP A 237 -15.26 -15.32 -14.89
C ASP A 237 -15.24 -16.71 -14.25
N ALA A 238 -14.08 -17.14 -13.72
CA ALA A 238 -13.98 -18.39 -12.97
C ALA A 238 -14.89 -18.40 -11.73
N ALA A 239 -14.91 -17.32 -10.95
CA ALA A 239 -15.76 -17.18 -9.77
C ALA A 239 -17.25 -17.30 -10.13
N VAL A 240 -17.69 -16.63 -11.20
CA VAL A 240 -19.08 -16.73 -11.67
C VAL A 240 -19.41 -18.12 -12.19
N ARG A 241 -18.56 -18.73 -13.03
CA ARG A 241 -18.81 -20.06 -13.60
C ARG A 241 -18.84 -21.17 -12.56
N THR A 242 -17.98 -21.08 -11.56
CA THR A 242 -17.89 -22.06 -10.47
C THR A 242 -18.85 -21.75 -9.33
N ASN A 243 -19.46 -20.55 -9.34
CA ASN A 243 -20.25 -20.00 -8.24
C ASN A 243 -19.50 -20.06 -6.89
N GLN A 244 -18.19 -19.83 -6.94
CA GLN A 244 -17.31 -19.82 -5.77
C GLN A 244 -16.88 -18.38 -5.52
N TYR A 245 -17.27 -17.85 -4.36
CA TYR A 245 -16.82 -16.55 -3.87
C TYR A 245 -16.13 -16.74 -2.51
N GLY A 246 -15.17 -15.87 -2.23
CA GLY A 246 -14.37 -15.95 -1.00
C GLY A 246 -15.10 -15.48 0.26
N TYR A 247 -16.15 -14.66 0.15
CA TYR A 247 -16.92 -14.11 1.27
C TYR A 247 -16.09 -13.54 2.43
N GLY A 248 -14.89 -13.02 2.15
CA GLY A 248 -14.00 -12.47 3.16
C GLY A 248 -12.94 -13.44 3.70
N ILE A 249 -12.94 -14.70 3.27
CA ILE A 249 -12.00 -15.73 3.72
C ILE A 249 -10.55 -15.31 3.45
N GLU A 250 -10.26 -14.72 2.28
CA GLU A 250 -8.89 -14.27 1.99
C GLU A 250 -8.41 -13.15 2.91
N TYR A 251 -9.30 -12.20 3.23
CA TYR A 251 -8.98 -11.12 4.18
C TYR A 251 -8.65 -11.69 5.57
N TRP A 252 -9.44 -12.65 6.04
CA TRP A 252 -9.20 -13.34 7.30
C TRP A 252 -7.89 -14.13 7.27
N ASN A 253 -7.71 -14.97 6.26
CA ASN A 253 -6.51 -15.80 6.12
C ASN A 253 -5.24 -14.96 6.00
N SER A 254 -5.31 -13.80 5.35
CA SER A 254 -4.20 -12.85 5.23
C SER A 254 -3.85 -12.23 6.59
N LEU A 255 -4.85 -11.89 7.43
CA LEU A 255 -4.61 -11.47 8.81
C LEU A 255 -3.94 -12.56 9.64
N ILE A 256 -4.47 -13.79 9.61
CA ILE A 256 -3.87 -14.92 10.31
C ILE A 256 -2.46 -15.19 9.79
N PHE A 257 -2.26 -15.12 8.48
CA PHE A 257 -0.95 -15.31 7.87
C PHE A 257 0.08 -14.31 8.39
N ARG A 258 -0.31 -13.02 8.49
CA ARG A 258 0.56 -11.92 8.88
C ARG A 258 0.83 -11.84 10.39
N PHE A 259 -0.18 -12.07 11.22
CA PHE A 259 -0.11 -11.81 12.67
C PHE A 259 0.06 -13.06 13.54
N VAL A 260 -0.25 -14.25 13.04
CA VAL A 260 -0.10 -15.49 13.80
C VAL A 260 1.17 -16.22 13.35
N PRO A 261 2.27 -16.14 14.12
CA PRO A 261 3.53 -16.80 13.77
C PRO A 261 3.42 -18.31 14.05
N ALA A 262 3.46 -19.13 12.99
CA ALA A 262 3.40 -20.58 13.09
C ALA A 262 4.52 -21.18 13.97
N GLN A 263 5.61 -20.45 14.16
CA GLN A 263 6.77 -20.85 14.95
C GLN A 263 6.50 -20.78 16.47
N LEU A 264 5.59 -19.91 16.91
CA LEU A 264 5.27 -19.77 18.33
C LEU A 264 4.07 -20.65 18.73
N VAL A 265 3.06 -20.72 17.87
CA VAL A 265 1.80 -21.42 18.18
C VAL A 265 1.66 -22.79 17.49
N GLY A 266 2.60 -23.14 16.61
CA GLY A 266 2.56 -24.36 15.81
C GLY A 266 1.84 -24.18 14.46
N ALA A 267 2.35 -24.87 13.43
CA ALA A 267 1.78 -24.81 12.07
C ALA A 267 0.36 -25.37 12.01
N ASN A 268 0.07 -26.43 12.76
CA ASN A 268 -1.27 -27.03 12.82
C ASN A 268 -2.30 -26.05 13.39
N PHE A 269 -1.96 -25.36 14.48
CA PHE A 269 -2.84 -24.35 15.07
C PHE A 269 -3.11 -23.20 14.11
N LYS A 270 -2.07 -22.70 13.43
CA LYS A 270 -2.23 -21.66 12.40
C LYS A 270 -3.15 -22.14 11.26
N LYS A 271 -2.98 -23.38 10.79
CA LYS A 271 -3.81 -23.97 9.74
C LYS A 271 -5.27 -24.09 10.19
N LEU A 272 -5.54 -24.48 11.44
CA LEU A 272 -6.90 -24.55 12.00
C LEU A 272 -7.61 -23.19 12.05
N LEU A 273 -6.84 -22.09 12.16
CA LEU A 273 -7.39 -20.74 12.10
C LEU A 273 -7.67 -20.26 10.67
N GLN A 274 -7.07 -20.89 9.66
CA GLN A 274 -7.27 -20.54 8.25
C GLN A 274 -8.41 -21.38 7.66
N ILE A 275 -9.27 -20.72 6.90
CA ILE A 275 -10.38 -21.38 6.21
C ILE A 275 -9.89 -21.79 4.82
N GLU A 276 -10.25 -22.98 4.36
CA GLU A 276 -9.86 -23.43 3.03
C GLU A 276 -10.42 -22.52 1.94
N LEU A 277 -9.57 -22.17 0.97
CA LEU A 277 -9.89 -21.25 -0.11
C LEU A 277 -10.48 -22.01 -1.29
N ALA A 278 -11.43 -21.37 -1.98
CA ALA A 278 -11.82 -21.80 -3.31
C ALA A 278 -10.61 -21.67 -4.25
N ASN A 279 -10.20 -22.78 -4.86
CA ASN A 279 -9.11 -22.78 -5.84
C ASN A 279 -9.72 -22.72 -7.24
N TYR A 280 -9.54 -21.59 -7.91
CA TYR A 280 -9.91 -21.44 -9.31
C TYR A 280 -8.87 -22.13 -10.20
N ASP A 281 -9.24 -23.26 -10.81
CA ASP A 281 -8.40 -23.95 -11.78
C ASP A 281 -8.48 -23.27 -13.16
N LEU A 282 -7.72 -22.19 -13.31
CA LEU A 282 -7.63 -21.44 -14.57
C LEU A 282 -6.96 -22.25 -15.70
N GLU A 283 -6.14 -23.25 -15.36
CA GLU A 283 -5.46 -24.08 -16.34
C GLU A 283 -6.47 -25.01 -17.02
N THR A 284 -7.34 -25.66 -16.24
CA THR A 284 -8.43 -26.48 -16.79
C THR A 284 -9.50 -25.64 -17.48
N LEU A 285 -9.87 -24.48 -16.93
CA LEU A 285 -10.96 -23.65 -17.48
C LEU A 285 -10.56 -22.89 -18.75
N TYR A 286 -9.34 -22.38 -18.83
CA TYR A 286 -8.93 -21.43 -19.88
C TYR A 286 -7.60 -21.77 -20.55
N ARG A 287 -6.96 -22.90 -20.19
CA ARG A 287 -5.56 -23.22 -20.59
C ARG A 287 -4.62 -22.07 -20.28
N TYR A 288 -4.90 -21.35 -19.21
CA TYR A 288 -4.19 -20.15 -18.80
C TYR A 288 -3.54 -20.37 -17.44
N LYS A 289 -2.23 -20.20 -17.39
CA LYS A 289 -1.46 -20.30 -16.16
C LYS A 289 -0.97 -18.91 -15.77
N MET A 290 -1.37 -18.47 -14.57
CA MET A 290 -0.79 -17.25 -14.00
C MET A 290 0.68 -17.50 -13.69
N THR A 291 1.57 -16.74 -14.33
CA THR A 291 3.00 -16.77 -14.08
C THR A 291 3.31 -16.29 -12.66
N THR A 292 4.28 -16.94 -12.01
CA THR A 292 4.64 -16.62 -10.62
C THR A 292 5.14 -15.18 -10.49
N GLY A 293 4.57 -14.43 -9.55
CA GLY A 293 4.96 -13.03 -9.29
C GLY A 293 4.08 -11.98 -9.96
N ILE A 294 3.01 -12.38 -10.66
CA ILE A 294 1.98 -11.46 -11.16
C ILE A 294 0.89 -11.31 -10.10
N THR A 295 0.41 -10.08 -9.94
CA THR A 295 -0.65 -9.73 -8.99
C THR A 295 -2.04 -9.77 -9.62
N ILE A 296 -3.03 -10.03 -8.77
CA ILE A 296 -4.43 -9.83 -9.07
C ILE A 296 -4.75 -8.39 -8.66
N THR A 297 -5.38 -7.61 -9.55
CA THR A 297 -5.76 -6.24 -9.21
C THR A 297 -6.82 -6.23 -8.13
N GLY A 298 -6.95 -5.11 -7.41
CA GLY A 298 -8.01 -4.93 -6.41
C GLY A 298 -9.43 -5.10 -6.93
N ILE A 299 -9.62 -4.90 -8.23
CA ILE A 299 -10.90 -5.03 -8.92
C ILE A 299 -11.30 -6.50 -8.99
N GLY A 300 -10.37 -7.35 -9.43
CA GLY A 300 -10.56 -8.79 -9.48
C GLY A 300 -10.70 -9.38 -8.07
N ASP A 301 -9.80 -9.00 -7.17
CA ASP A 301 -9.78 -9.49 -5.79
C ASP A 301 -11.06 -9.13 -5.02
N ALA A 302 -11.50 -7.87 -5.06
CA ALA A 302 -12.75 -7.49 -4.40
C ALA A 302 -13.97 -8.23 -4.98
N PHE A 303 -13.98 -8.49 -6.29
CA PHE A 303 -15.06 -9.22 -6.95
C PHE A 303 -15.07 -10.71 -6.59
N THR A 304 -13.93 -11.40 -6.60
CA THR A 304 -13.87 -12.81 -6.21
C THR A 304 -14.26 -13.01 -4.75
N GLN A 305 -14.13 -11.98 -3.90
CA GLN A 305 -14.57 -12.03 -2.52
C GLN A 305 -16.07 -11.76 -2.34
N PHE A 306 -16.65 -10.78 -3.02
CA PHE A 306 -18.02 -10.30 -2.73
C PHE A 306 -18.87 -9.98 -3.96
N ASP A 307 -18.51 -10.50 -5.13
CA ASP A 307 -19.14 -10.14 -6.41
C ASP A 307 -19.09 -8.60 -6.60
N TYR A 308 -20.06 -8.01 -7.30
CA TYR A 308 -20.17 -6.57 -7.49
C TYR A 308 -20.22 -5.78 -6.17
N MET A 309 -20.65 -6.37 -5.05
CA MET A 309 -20.61 -5.68 -3.75
C MET A 309 -19.19 -5.42 -3.25
N GLY A 310 -18.18 -6.08 -3.83
CA GLY A 310 -16.77 -5.80 -3.55
C GLY A 310 -16.38 -4.32 -3.77
N CYS A 311 -17.11 -3.60 -4.64
CA CYS A 311 -16.85 -2.17 -4.86
C CYS A 311 -17.07 -1.31 -3.59
N LEU A 312 -17.85 -1.79 -2.61
CA LEU A 312 -18.07 -1.11 -1.33
C LEU A 312 -16.79 -0.99 -0.49
N PHE A 313 -15.80 -1.85 -0.71
CA PHE A 313 -14.49 -1.69 -0.09
C PHE A 313 -13.87 -0.32 -0.44
N PHE A 314 -13.93 0.06 -1.73
CA PHE A 314 -13.40 1.32 -2.23
C PHE A 314 -14.20 2.53 -1.73
N PHE A 315 -15.51 2.37 -1.53
CA PHE A 315 -16.35 3.37 -0.87
C PHE A 315 -15.87 3.67 0.54
N CYS A 316 -15.75 2.62 1.37
CA CYS A 316 -15.29 2.74 2.76
C CYS A 316 -13.88 3.33 2.84
N LEU A 317 -12.98 2.89 1.96
CA LEU A 317 -11.62 3.39 1.88
C LEU A 317 -11.58 4.89 1.56
N ALA A 318 -12.33 5.34 0.55
CA ALA A 318 -12.38 6.74 0.16
C ALA A 318 -12.97 7.64 1.25
N TRP A 319 -14.06 7.20 1.91
CA TRP A 319 -14.65 7.91 3.04
C TRP A 319 -13.69 8.02 4.24
N PHE A 320 -12.97 6.95 4.54
CA PHE A 320 -11.96 6.93 5.59
C PHE A 320 -10.83 7.93 5.30
N PHE A 321 -10.27 7.91 4.08
CA PHE A 321 -9.23 8.84 3.67
C PHE A 321 -9.71 10.29 3.63
N LYS A 322 -10.96 10.56 3.24
CA LYS A 322 -11.56 11.91 3.36
C LYS A 322 -11.55 12.38 4.82
N THR A 323 -11.93 11.50 5.75
CA THR A 323 -11.97 11.83 7.17
C THR A 323 -10.58 12.10 7.73
N LEU A 324 -9.58 11.28 7.37
CA LEU A 324 -8.18 11.52 7.72
C LEU A 324 -7.68 12.83 7.12
N TRP A 325 -7.95 13.08 5.84
CA TRP A 325 -7.56 14.31 5.15
C TRP A 325 -8.13 15.55 5.83
N PHE A 326 -9.41 15.53 6.19
CA PHE A 326 -10.06 16.64 6.85
C PHE A 326 -9.41 16.95 8.21
N SER A 327 -9.19 15.92 9.03
CA SER A 327 -8.51 16.07 10.32
C SER A 327 -7.05 16.52 10.16
N ALA A 328 -6.33 15.98 9.18
CA ALA A 328 -4.93 16.30 8.91
C ALA A 328 -4.72 17.74 8.44
N ASN A 329 -5.62 18.27 7.60
CA ASN A 329 -5.48 19.61 7.02
C ASN A 329 -6.19 20.71 7.80
N TYR A 330 -7.45 20.52 8.20
CA TYR A 330 -8.23 21.58 8.83
C TYR A 330 -8.04 21.63 10.35
N LYS A 331 -7.83 20.49 11.01
CA LYS A 331 -7.50 20.44 12.45
C LYS A 331 -5.99 20.40 12.71
N ASN A 332 -5.18 20.23 11.66
CA ASN A 332 -3.72 20.07 11.76
C ASN A 332 -3.29 18.96 12.74
N SER A 333 -4.12 17.91 12.85
CA SER A 333 -3.84 16.79 13.76
C SER A 333 -2.60 16.02 13.29
N ILE A 334 -1.60 15.92 14.17
CA ILE A 334 -0.35 15.19 13.93
C ILE A 334 -0.65 13.70 13.73
N THR A 335 -1.56 13.15 14.54
CA THR A 335 -2.02 11.76 14.46
C THR A 335 -2.59 11.44 13.08
N SER A 336 -3.50 12.28 12.59
CA SER A 336 -4.12 12.08 11.27
C SER A 336 -3.11 12.20 10.13
N GLN A 337 -2.15 13.12 10.23
CA GLN A 337 -1.08 13.25 9.23
C GLN A 337 -0.23 11.98 9.15
N ILE A 338 0.19 11.43 10.30
CA ILE A 338 1.01 10.21 10.33
C ILE A 338 0.22 9.02 9.79
N PHE A 339 -1.01 8.80 10.24
CA PHE A 339 -1.86 7.73 9.71
C PHE A 339 -2.10 7.88 8.21
N TYR A 340 -2.39 9.09 7.74
CA TYR A 340 -2.61 9.35 6.32
C TYR A 340 -1.37 8.98 5.51
N VAL A 341 -0.18 9.46 5.92
CA VAL A 341 1.07 9.17 5.21
C VAL A 341 1.39 7.68 5.21
N SER A 342 1.29 7.01 6.36
CA SER A 342 1.65 5.58 6.46
C SER A 342 0.67 4.65 5.75
N LEU A 343 -0.62 5.00 5.68
CA LEU A 343 -1.63 4.18 5.00
C LEU A 343 -1.79 4.50 3.51
N PHE A 344 -1.21 5.61 3.04
CA PHE A 344 -1.41 6.05 1.65
C PHE A 344 -0.87 5.05 0.63
N SER A 345 0.32 4.47 0.86
CA SER A 345 0.90 3.50 -0.09
C SER A 345 0.10 2.18 -0.12
N PRO A 346 -0.21 1.53 1.02
CA PRO A 346 -1.08 0.34 1.04
C PRO A 346 -2.46 0.59 0.42
N SER A 347 -3.06 1.78 0.61
CA SER A 347 -4.35 2.08 -0.02
C SER A 347 -4.23 2.19 -1.54
N MET A 348 -3.15 2.76 -2.05
CA MET A 348 -2.88 2.82 -3.49
C MET A 348 -2.65 1.41 -4.07
N LEU A 349 -1.93 0.55 -3.35
CA LEU A 349 -1.74 -0.85 -3.71
C LEU A 349 -3.05 -1.65 -3.70
N SER A 350 -4.03 -1.25 -2.89
CA SER A 350 -5.34 -1.92 -2.88
C SER A 350 -6.05 -1.91 -4.23
N VAL A 351 -5.71 -0.98 -5.13
CA VAL A 351 -6.23 -0.96 -6.51
C VAL A 351 -5.41 -1.86 -7.43
N THR A 352 -4.09 -1.91 -7.25
CA THR A 352 -3.16 -2.52 -8.21
C THR A 352 -2.76 -3.96 -7.83
N HIS A 353 -2.61 -4.28 -6.56
CA HIS A 353 -2.06 -5.54 -6.04
C HIS A 353 -3.04 -6.31 -5.13
N GLY A 354 -4.33 -5.97 -5.15
CA GLY A 354 -5.37 -6.65 -4.38
C GLY A 354 -5.78 -5.87 -3.13
N THR A 355 -7.07 -5.93 -2.80
CA THR A 355 -7.68 -5.31 -1.62
C THR A 355 -7.37 -6.11 -0.34
N VAL A 356 -7.11 -7.41 -0.45
CA VAL A 356 -6.78 -8.31 0.67
C VAL A 356 -5.51 -7.88 1.42
N GLY A 357 -4.52 -7.33 0.72
CA GLY A 357 -3.27 -6.85 1.33
C GLY A 357 -3.45 -5.60 2.21
N PHE A 358 -4.47 -4.78 1.93
CA PHE A 358 -4.68 -3.54 2.66
C PHE A 358 -5.08 -3.76 4.12
N ILE A 359 -5.92 -4.77 4.41
CA ILE A 359 -6.46 -4.97 5.76
C ILE A 359 -5.35 -5.32 6.78
N PRO A 360 -4.43 -6.27 6.52
CA PRO A 360 -3.30 -6.50 7.40
C PRO A 360 -2.39 -5.28 7.59
N ASP A 361 -2.10 -4.52 6.53
CA ASP A 361 -1.28 -3.31 6.64
C ASP A 361 -2.00 -2.21 7.42
N PHE A 362 -3.31 -2.10 7.26
CA PHE A 362 -4.15 -1.20 8.05
C PHE A 362 -4.09 -1.58 9.54
N VAL A 363 -4.32 -2.85 9.87
CA VAL A 363 -4.25 -3.35 11.26
C VAL A 363 -2.85 -3.18 11.84
N PHE A 364 -1.80 -3.44 11.05
CA PHE A 364 -0.42 -3.27 11.48
C PHE A 364 -0.14 -1.81 11.87
N ASN A 365 -0.43 -0.88 10.96
CA ASN A 365 -0.26 0.55 11.24
C ASN A 365 -1.16 1.00 12.39
N LEU A 366 -2.41 0.51 12.47
CA LEU A 366 -3.33 0.82 13.55
C LEU A 366 -2.75 0.40 14.91
N ILE A 367 -2.25 -0.83 15.06
CA ILE A 367 -1.67 -1.31 16.32
C ILE A 367 -0.44 -0.48 16.67
N PHE A 368 0.57 -0.45 15.81
CA PHE A 368 1.86 0.13 16.16
C PHE A 368 1.79 1.66 16.28
N LEU A 369 1.20 2.37 15.31
CA LEU A 369 1.08 3.83 15.42
C LEU A 369 0.22 4.22 16.62
N SER A 370 -0.89 3.51 16.89
CA SER A 370 -1.72 3.83 18.07
C SER A 370 -0.95 3.65 19.36
N LEU A 371 -0.12 2.62 19.50
CA LEU A 371 0.72 2.43 20.70
C LEU A 371 1.64 3.64 20.94
N VAL A 372 2.32 4.12 19.90
CA VAL A 372 3.20 5.30 20.01
C VAL A 372 2.40 6.58 20.24
N ILE A 373 1.25 6.73 19.59
CA ILE A 373 0.37 7.89 19.76
C ILE A 373 -0.19 7.94 21.17
N ILE A 374 -0.62 6.81 21.74
CA ILE A 374 -1.09 6.72 23.13
C ILE A 374 0.04 7.08 24.09
N TYR A 375 1.25 6.54 23.89
CA TYR A 375 2.43 6.90 24.67
C TYR A 375 2.76 8.42 24.60
N ALA A 376 2.62 9.00 23.40
CA ALA A 376 2.91 10.41 23.16
C ALA A 376 1.75 11.37 23.51
N SER A 377 0.56 10.85 23.81
CA SER A 377 -0.61 11.66 24.12
C SER A 377 -0.42 12.40 25.44
N ARG A 378 -0.74 13.69 25.43
CA ARG A 378 -0.81 14.50 26.65
C ARG A 378 -2.18 14.33 27.28
N LYS A 379 -2.24 14.19 28.62
CA LYS A 379 -3.52 14.35 29.33
C LYS A 379 -4.03 15.77 29.05
N PRO A 380 -5.32 15.96 28.74
CA PRO A 380 -5.85 17.29 28.49
C PRO A 380 -5.60 18.16 29.72
N MET A 381 -4.77 19.19 29.57
CA MET A 381 -4.63 20.23 30.59
C MET A 381 -5.94 21.02 30.61
N TYR A 382 -6.80 20.70 31.58
CA TYR A 382 -7.99 21.41 32.05
C TYR A 382 -9.01 21.92 31.01
N LYS A 383 -10.24 21.37 31.13
CA LYS A 383 -11.48 21.87 30.50
C LYS A 383 -11.68 23.35 30.84
N GLY A 384 -11.60 24.21 29.83
CA GLY A 384 -11.96 25.60 30.01
C GLY A 384 -12.01 26.38 28.71
N LEU A 385 -12.60 25.84 27.64
CA LEU A 385 -13.02 26.58 26.43
C LEU A 385 -13.68 25.61 25.42
N ASN A 386 -14.83 25.05 25.78
CA ASN A 386 -15.59 24.13 24.92
C ASN A 386 -16.63 24.82 24.02
N VAL A 387 -16.51 26.13 23.77
CA VAL A 387 -17.58 26.91 23.11
C VAL A 387 -17.33 27.18 21.61
N SER A 388 -16.11 27.02 21.06
CA SER A 388 -15.85 27.43 19.67
C SER A 388 -15.83 26.31 18.62
N VAL A 389 -15.79 25.04 19.02
CA VAL A 389 -15.61 23.93 18.06
C VAL A 389 -16.93 23.56 17.35
N ASP A 390 -18.06 23.65 18.05
CA ASP A 390 -19.36 23.29 17.47
C ASP A 390 -19.82 24.33 16.42
N ASN A 391 -19.54 25.62 16.62
CA ASN A 391 -19.90 26.69 15.67
C ASN A 391 -19.10 26.67 14.35
N MET A 392 -17.87 26.13 14.33
CA MET A 392 -17.11 25.98 13.07
C MET A 392 -17.55 24.75 12.27
N LEU A 393 -17.94 23.66 12.95
CA LEU A 393 -18.42 22.45 12.29
C LEU A 393 -19.80 22.66 11.64
N GLU A 394 -20.63 23.53 12.22
CA GLU A 394 -21.96 23.84 11.67
C GLU A 394 -21.91 24.72 10.42
N LYS A 395 -20.94 25.64 10.32
CA LYS A 395 -20.75 26.50 9.14
C LYS A 395 -20.06 25.81 7.96
N GLN A 396 -19.22 24.80 8.19
CA GLN A 396 -18.45 24.13 7.12
C GLN A 396 -19.05 22.82 6.61
N ILE A 397 -20.14 22.34 7.20
CA ILE A 397 -20.88 21.17 6.69
C ILE A 397 -22.05 21.60 5.78
N LYS A 398 -22.35 22.90 5.72
CA LYS A 398 -23.37 23.49 4.83
C LYS A 398 -22.83 23.95 3.46
N TYR A 399 -21.54 23.77 3.19
CA TYR A 399 -20.88 24.02 1.90
C TYR A 399 -19.93 22.85 1.61
#